data_AF-A0A7Z7J859-F1
#
_entry.id   AF-A0A7Z7J859-F1
#
_cell.length_a   1.000
_cell.length_b   1.000
_cell.length_c   1.000
_cell.angle_alpha   90.00
_cell.angle_beta   90.00
_cell.angle_gamma   90.00
#
_symmetry.space_group_name_H-M   'P 1'
#
loop_
_entity.id
_entity.type
_entity.pdbx_description
1 polymer ?
#
loop_
_entity_poly.entity_id
_entity_poly.type
_entity_poly.pdbx_seq_one_letter_code
_entity_poly.pdbx_strand_id
1 'polypeptide(L)'
;MTDPSAGLEEISIQAMSLVGTPYRYGGNTPDAGFDCSGLVRYVVARAANVNLPRTTEAMGTRGSSLSRSEVASGDLVFFNTTGRANSHVGIYVGQNRFVHAPSSGGTVRLEDMSKPYWASRYNGARRVVDGAVNLPPAPATPVPSPAPAPVVAEPAPLPDDDDPIAAFANR
;
A
#
# COMPACT_ATOMS: atom_id res chain seq x y z
N MET A 1 14.25 16.02 -23.39
CA MET A 1 12.92 15.51 -22.97
C MET A 1 13.17 14.79 -21.66
N THR A 2 12.64 15.30 -20.56
CA THR A 2 12.83 14.72 -19.23
C THR A 2 11.60 13.87 -18.96
N ASP A 3 11.73 12.55 -18.99
CA ASP A 3 10.61 11.65 -18.67
C ASP A 3 10.23 11.85 -17.19
N PRO A 4 9.00 12.29 -16.88
CA PRO A 4 8.59 12.58 -15.51
C PRO A 4 8.52 11.34 -14.61
N SER A 5 8.66 10.13 -15.18
CA SER A 5 8.69 8.84 -14.50
C SER A 5 10.10 8.34 -14.18
N ALA A 6 11.16 8.97 -14.70
CA ALA A 6 12.53 8.49 -14.49
C ALA A 6 12.86 8.47 -12.97
N GLY A 7 13.17 7.28 -12.45
CA GLY A 7 13.43 7.04 -11.02
C GLY A 7 12.20 6.70 -10.15
N LEU A 8 10.98 6.76 -10.71
CA LEU A 8 9.72 6.39 -10.04
C LEU A 8 9.17 5.03 -10.50
N GLU A 9 9.71 4.48 -11.59
CA GLU A 9 9.26 3.22 -12.19
C GLU A 9 9.37 2.05 -11.20
N GLU A 10 10.44 2.01 -10.40
CA GLU A 10 10.65 0.95 -9.40
C GLU A 10 9.52 0.92 -8.36
N ILE A 11 8.96 2.07 -7.98
CA ILE A 11 7.80 2.14 -7.08
C ILE A 11 6.61 1.41 -7.71
N SER A 12 6.34 1.65 -9.00
CA SER A 12 5.22 1.02 -9.69
C SER A 12 5.41 -0.49 -9.87
N ILE A 13 6.65 -0.93 -10.14
CA ILE A 13 7.00 -2.35 -10.29
C ILE A 13 6.82 -3.08 -8.96
N GLN A 14 7.40 -2.55 -7.88
CA GLN A 14 7.28 -3.12 -6.54
C GLN A 14 5.83 -3.16 -6.07
N ALA A 15 5.03 -2.13 -6.36
CA ALA A 15 3.61 -2.11 -6.05
C ALA A 15 2.86 -3.26 -6.76
N MET A 16 3.14 -3.46 -8.05
CA MET A 16 2.56 -4.54 -8.85
C MET A 16 2.95 -5.92 -8.31
N SER A 17 4.18 -6.11 -7.84
CA SER A 17 4.63 -7.37 -7.24
C SER A 17 3.89 -7.74 -5.95
N LEU A 18 3.28 -6.77 -5.27
CA LEU A 18 2.52 -6.99 -4.03
C LEU A 18 1.02 -7.23 -4.27
N VAL A 19 0.56 -7.17 -5.52
CA VAL A 19 -0.82 -7.53 -5.89
C VAL A 19 -1.11 -8.97 -5.48
N GLY A 20 -2.25 -9.18 -4.83
CA GLY A 20 -2.64 -10.45 -4.23
C GLY A 20 -2.38 -10.56 -2.73
N THR A 21 -1.55 -9.67 -2.15
CA THR A 21 -1.27 -9.69 -0.70
C THR A 21 -2.56 -9.38 0.10
N PRO A 22 -2.88 -10.14 1.16
CA PRO A 22 -4.09 -9.89 1.96
C PRO A 22 -4.06 -8.52 2.64
N TYR A 23 -5.24 -7.88 2.68
CA TYR A 23 -5.42 -6.67 3.47
C TYR A 23 -5.44 -7.02 4.95
N ARG A 24 -4.64 -6.29 5.73
CA ARG A 24 -4.70 -6.32 7.20
C ARG A 24 -4.62 -4.90 7.74
N TYR A 25 -5.59 -4.55 8.56
CA TYR A 25 -5.62 -3.23 9.18
C TYR A 25 -4.38 -3.04 10.06
N GLY A 26 -3.65 -1.95 9.88
CA GLY A 26 -2.37 -1.73 10.56
C GLY A 26 -1.19 -2.52 10.01
N GLY A 27 -1.40 -3.40 9.03
CA GLY A 27 -0.37 -4.25 8.43
C GLY A 27 0.59 -3.47 7.52
N ASN A 28 1.88 -3.74 7.65
CA ASN A 28 2.94 -3.01 6.96
C ASN A 28 3.98 -3.94 6.32
N THR A 29 3.67 -5.23 6.21
CA THR A 29 4.57 -6.26 5.68
C THR A 29 3.81 -7.22 4.76
N PRO A 30 4.49 -7.85 3.79
CA PRO A 30 3.83 -8.79 2.88
C PRO A 30 3.28 -10.03 3.61
N ASP A 31 3.99 -10.53 4.63
CA ASP A 31 3.58 -11.72 5.39
C ASP A 31 2.38 -11.47 6.31
N ALA A 32 2.36 -10.31 7.00
CA ALA A 32 1.27 -9.94 7.88
C ALA A 32 0.14 -9.22 7.14
N GLY A 33 0.27 -8.97 5.84
CA GLY A 33 -0.68 -8.20 5.05
C GLY A 33 -0.47 -6.68 5.15
N PHE A 34 -1.13 -5.96 4.23
CA PHE A 34 -0.99 -4.51 4.12
C PHE A 34 -2.29 -3.77 4.39
N ASP A 35 -2.21 -2.61 5.03
CA ASP A 35 -3.21 -1.56 4.90
C ASP A 35 -2.85 -0.60 3.76
N CYS A 36 -3.75 0.30 3.40
CA CYS A 36 -3.54 1.24 2.30
C CYS A 36 -2.26 2.08 2.48
N SER A 37 -1.99 2.57 3.69
CA SER A 37 -0.78 3.35 3.98
C SER A 37 0.46 2.49 4.22
N GLY A 38 0.31 1.29 4.79
CA GLY A 38 1.41 0.35 4.96
C GLY A 38 2.00 -0.13 3.63
N LEU A 39 1.14 -0.43 2.65
CA LEU A 39 1.57 -0.79 1.30
C LEU A 39 2.43 0.32 0.67
N VAL A 40 1.91 1.54 0.67
CA VAL A 40 2.59 2.70 0.07
C VAL A 40 3.93 2.96 0.77
N ARG A 41 3.94 2.97 2.10
CA ARG A 41 5.15 3.19 2.88
C ARG A 41 6.20 2.11 2.59
N TYR A 42 5.80 0.85 2.53
CA TYR A 42 6.70 -0.27 2.27
C TYR A 42 7.34 -0.15 0.89
N VAL A 43 6.53 0.07 -0.15
CA VAL A 43 7.00 0.19 -1.53
C VAL A 43 7.93 1.41 -1.69
N VAL A 44 7.51 2.58 -1.20
CA VAL A 44 8.29 3.82 -1.35
C VAL A 44 9.61 3.74 -0.56
N ALA A 45 9.59 3.16 0.64
CA ALA A 45 10.82 2.95 1.41
C ALA A 45 11.78 1.99 0.69
N ARG A 46 11.28 0.97 0.01
CA ARG A 46 12.14 -0.02 -0.67
C ARG A 46 12.65 0.45 -2.03
N ALA A 47 11.79 1.11 -2.81
CA ALA A 47 12.12 1.56 -4.16
C ALA A 47 12.89 2.88 -4.18
N ALA A 48 12.56 3.80 -3.28
CA ALA A 48 13.11 5.16 -3.28
C ALA A 48 13.84 5.52 -1.98
N ASN A 49 13.94 4.62 -1.00
CA ASN A 49 14.56 4.94 0.30
C ASN A 49 13.95 6.18 1.00
N VAL A 50 12.69 6.51 0.71
CA VAL A 50 11.97 7.64 1.29
C VAL A 50 11.11 7.13 2.45
N ASN A 51 11.30 7.70 3.64
CA ASN A 51 10.50 7.33 4.80
C ASN A 51 9.23 8.19 4.87
N LEU A 52 8.10 7.56 4.55
CA LEU A 52 6.78 8.18 4.64
C LEU A 52 6.15 8.01 6.03
N PRO A 53 5.32 8.97 6.47
CA PRO A 53 4.57 8.85 7.71
C PRO A 53 3.57 7.68 7.65
N ARG A 54 3.14 7.18 8.81
CA ARG A 54 2.28 5.99 8.89
C ARG A 54 0.85 6.22 8.38
N THR A 55 0.34 7.45 8.44
CA THR A 55 -1.05 7.79 8.11
C THR A 55 -1.18 8.41 6.73
N THR A 56 -2.26 8.08 6.01
CA THR A 56 -2.56 8.62 4.68
C THR A 56 -2.71 10.13 4.67
N GLU A 57 -3.30 10.70 5.73
CA GLU A 57 -3.46 12.14 5.90
C GLU A 57 -2.11 12.85 5.94
N ALA A 58 -1.16 12.32 6.71
CA ALA A 58 0.20 12.87 6.79
C ALA A 58 0.99 12.62 5.51
N MET A 59 0.81 11.49 4.82
CA MET A 59 1.39 11.31 3.49
C MET A 59 0.85 12.34 2.50
N GLY A 60 -0.43 12.66 2.65
CA GLY A 60 -1.15 13.71 1.93
C GLY A 60 -0.68 15.13 2.26
N THR A 61 0.35 15.34 3.08
CA THR A 61 1.03 16.63 3.27
C THR A 61 2.50 16.59 2.84
N ARG A 62 2.99 15.43 2.36
CA ARG A 62 4.38 15.23 1.93
C ARG A 62 4.50 15.29 0.42
N GLY A 63 5.60 15.85 -0.05
CA GLY A 63 5.90 15.96 -1.48
C GLY A 63 5.05 17.01 -2.20
N SER A 64 5.20 17.05 -3.51
CA SER A 64 4.56 18.05 -4.38
C SER A 64 3.18 17.59 -4.81
N SER A 65 2.18 18.47 -4.70
CA SER A 65 0.84 18.22 -5.25
C SER A 65 0.91 18.23 -6.77
N LEU A 66 0.32 17.23 -7.41
CA LEU A 66 0.25 17.10 -8.86
C LEU A 66 -1.19 17.21 -9.36
N SER A 67 -1.36 17.85 -10.52
CA SER A 67 -2.62 17.80 -11.26
C SER A 67 -2.79 16.42 -11.91
N ARG A 68 -4.03 16.06 -12.25
CA ARG A 68 -4.34 14.74 -12.85
C ARG A 68 -3.60 14.48 -14.17
N SER A 69 -3.26 15.54 -14.90
CA SER A 69 -2.47 15.50 -16.15
C SER A 69 -0.97 15.28 -15.93
N GLU A 70 -0.46 15.52 -14.72
CA GLU A 70 0.97 15.40 -14.39
C GLU A 70 1.32 14.09 -13.67
N VAL A 71 0.31 13.28 -13.35
CA VAL A 71 0.48 12.01 -12.63
C VAL A 71 1.22 11.02 -13.53
N ALA A 72 2.37 10.56 -13.03
CA ALA A 72 3.21 9.57 -13.64
C ALA A 72 3.27 8.31 -12.77
N SER A 73 3.69 7.19 -13.37
CA SER A 73 3.87 5.93 -12.66
C SER A 73 4.82 6.09 -11.48
N GLY A 74 4.41 5.59 -10.31
CA GLY A 74 5.10 5.75 -9.03
C GLY A 74 4.63 6.93 -8.19
N ASP A 75 3.75 7.79 -8.71
CA ASP A 75 3.10 8.84 -7.90
C ASP A 75 2.03 8.27 -6.98
N LEU A 76 1.78 8.96 -5.87
CA LEU A 76 0.77 8.58 -4.90
C LEU A 76 -0.55 9.26 -5.24
N VAL A 77 -1.62 8.47 -5.34
CA VAL A 77 -2.98 8.97 -5.57
C VAL A 77 -3.79 8.86 -4.29
N PHE A 78 -4.48 9.95 -3.94
CA PHE A 78 -5.27 10.05 -2.72
C PHE A 78 -6.77 10.08 -3.04
N PHE A 79 -7.56 9.40 -2.22
CA PHE A 79 -9.01 9.36 -2.35
C PHE A 79 -9.72 9.59 -1.01
N ASN A 80 -10.95 10.10 -1.10
CA ASN A 80 -11.87 10.23 0.03
C ASN A 80 -12.90 9.09 0.00
N THR A 81 -12.57 7.97 0.65
CA THR A 81 -13.47 6.80 0.76
C THR A 81 -14.28 6.78 2.05
N THR A 82 -13.83 7.45 3.11
CA THR A 82 -14.47 7.43 4.45
C THR A 82 -15.05 8.77 4.90
N GLY A 83 -15.22 9.72 3.98
CA GLY A 83 -15.73 11.07 4.28
C GLY A 83 -14.67 12.05 4.80
N ARG A 84 -13.41 11.61 4.94
CA ARG A 84 -12.26 12.46 5.32
C ARG A 84 -11.31 12.68 4.15
N ALA A 85 -10.73 13.86 4.06
CA ALA A 85 -9.71 14.14 3.05
C ALA A 85 -8.54 13.15 3.20
N ASN A 86 -8.06 12.60 2.08
CA ASN A 86 -6.94 11.66 2.06
C ASN A 86 -7.17 10.41 2.94
N SER A 87 -8.42 9.93 3.02
CA SER A 87 -8.78 8.68 3.74
C SER A 87 -8.11 7.44 3.15
N HIS A 88 -7.82 7.46 1.86
CA HIS A 88 -7.27 6.33 1.12
C HIS A 88 -6.10 6.78 0.27
N VAL A 89 -5.14 5.88 0.08
CA VAL A 89 -3.98 6.11 -0.78
C VAL A 89 -3.75 4.88 -1.67
N GLY A 90 -3.21 5.12 -2.86
CA GLY A 90 -2.73 4.09 -3.77
C GLY A 90 -1.51 4.58 -4.55
N ILE A 91 -0.86 3.65 -5.24
CA ILE A 91 0.29 3.91 -6.10
C ILE A 91 -0.20 3.90 -7.54
N TYR A 92 0.02 5.00 -8.26
CA TYR A 92 -0.30 5.08 -9.67
C TYR A 92 0.69 4.25 -10.48
N VAL A 93 0.19 3.44 -11.41
CA VAL A 93 1.03 2.56 -12.25
C VAL A 93 0.90 2.87 -13.74
N GLY A 94 0.28 3.99 -14.08
CA GLY A 94 0.05 4.39 -15.46
C GLY A 94 -1.34 4.02 -15.98
N GLN A 95 -1.68 4.54 -17.16
CA GLN A 95 -2.93 4.21 -17.88
C GLN A 95 -4.21 4.43 -17.05
N ASN A 96 -4.21 5.45 -16.19
CA ASN A 96 -5.32 5.76 -15.30
C ASN A 96 -5.63 4.63 -14.29
N ARG A 97 -4.65 3.77 -13.99
CA ARG A 97 -4.73 2.65 -13.04
C ARG A 97 -3.83 2.87 -11.84
N PHE A 98 -4.23 2.27 -10.72
CA PHE A 98 -3.52 2.37 -9.46
C PHE A 98 -3.60 1.06 -8.68
N VAL A 99 -2.54 0.76 -7.93
CA VAL A 99 -2.49 -0.36 -7.00
C VAL A 99 -2.84 0.15 -5.60
N HIS A 100 -3.76 -0.53 -4.94
CA HIS A 100 -4.18 -0.17 -3.59
C HIS A 100 -4.60 -1.39 -2.79
N ALA A 101 -4.62 -1.24 -1.47
CA ALA A 101 -5.21 -2.20 -0.55
C ALA A 101 -6.62 -1.68 -0.17
N PRO A 102 -7.72 -2.31 -0.65
CA PRO A 102 -9.07 -1.74 -0.62
C PRO A 102 -9.70 -1.68 0.79
N SER A 103 -9.73 -2.80 1.52
CA SER A 103 -10.34 -2.91 2.85
C SER A 103 -10.14 -4.32 3.43
N SER A 104 -10.46 -4.49 4.72
CA SER A 104 -10.47 -5.79 5.41
C SER A 104 -11.26 -6.84 4.61
N GLY A 105 -10.67 -8.02 4.42
CA GLY A 105 -11.23 -9.10 3.60
C GLY A 105 -10.90 -9.02 2.10
N GLY A 106 -10.30 -7.91 1.64
CA GLY A 106 -9.75 -7.77 0.30
C GLY A 106 -8.27 -8.10 0.23
N THR A 107 -7.74 -8.04 -0.99
CA THR A 107 -6.30 -8.15 -1.29
C THR A 107 -5.85 -6.89 -2.02
N VAL A 108 -4.54 -6.61 -1.97
CA VAL A 108 -3.91 -5.60 -2.81
C VAL A 108 -4.24 -5.91 -4.27
N ARG A 109 -4.79 -4.94 -4.99
CA ARG A 109 -5.24 -5.13 -6.37
C ARG A 109 -5.01 -3.90 -7.22
N LEU A 110 -4.99 -4.12 -8.52
CA LEU A 110 -5.00 -3.06 -9.52
C LEU A 110 -6.43 -2.61 -9.75
N GLU A 111 -6.67 -1.32 -9.73
CA GLU A 111 -7.98 -0.75 -9.99
C GLU A 111 -7.90 0.48 -10.89
N ASP A 112 -9.00 0.80 -11.59
CA ASP A 112 -9.05 1.88 -12.58
C ASP A 112 -9.69 3.13 -11.97
N MET A 113 -8.98 4.27 -12.06
CA MET A 113 -9.43 5.56 -11.54
C MET A 113 -10.55 6.19 -12.36
N SER A 114 -10.87 5.65 -13.54
CA SER A 114 -11.96 6.11 -14.40
C SER A 114 -13.31 5.57 -13.93
N LYS A 115 -13.32 4.52 -13.10
CA LYS A 115 -14.56 4.01 -12.52
C LYS A 115 -15.27 5.13 -11.75
N PRO A 116 -16.60 5.29 -11.89
CA PRO A 116 -17.36 6.38 -11.26
C PRO A 116 -17.13 6.49 -9.74
N TYR A 117 -16.94 5.35 -9.07
CA TYR A 117 -16.65 5.30 -7.64
C TYR A 117 -15.33 6.01 -7.28
N TRP A 118 -14.25 5.76 -8.03
CA TRP A 118 -12.93 6.34 -7.79
C TRP A 118 -12.80 7.74 -8.36
N ALA A 119 -13.39 8.00 -9.53
CA ALA A 119 -13.39 9.30 -10.17
C ALA A 119 -14.03 10.38 -9.28
N SER A 120 -15.16 10.06 -8.63
CA SER A 120 -15.86 10.99 -7.72
C SER A 120 -15.17 11.17 -6.35
N ARG A 121 -14.26 10.27 -5.98
CA ARG A 121 -13.55 10.26 -4.70
C ARG A 121 -12.10 10.71 -4.80
N TYR A 122 -11.63 11.03 -5.99
CA TYR A 122 -10.24 11.44 -6.20
C TYR A 122 -9.99 12.82 -5.57
N ASN A 123 -9.08 12.87 -4.60
CA ASN A 123 -8.70 14.10 -3.91
C ASN A 123 -7.52 14.80 -4.59
N GLY A 124 -6.60 14.03 -5.17
CA GLY A 124 -5.38 14.56 -5.77
C GLY A 124 -4.27 13.52 -5.84
N ALA A 125 -3.16 13.91 -6.45
CA ALA A 125 -1.95 13.12 -6.53
C ALA A 125 -0.79 13.86 -5.88
N ARG A 126 0.19 13.12 -5.36
CA ARG A 126 1.43 13.66 -4.84
C ARG A 126 2.63 12.88 -5.31
N ARG A 127 3.69 13.62 -5.61
CA ARG A 127 5.02 13.08 -5.88
C ARG A 127 5.88 13.23 -4.64
N VAL A 128 6.34 12.11 -4.11
CA VAL A 128 7.17 12.05 -2.90
C VAL A 128 8.66 11.90 -3.18
N VAL A 129 9.03 11.72 -4.45
CA VAL A 129 10.43 11.60 -4.89
C VAL A 129 10.70 12.65 -5.96
N ASP A 130 11.73 13.47 -5.78
CA ASP A 130 12.24 14.33 -6.84
C ASP A 130 13.07 13.48 -7.81
N GLY A 131 12.57 13.29 -9.04
CA GLY A 131 13.14 12.38 -10.04
C GLY A 131 14.58 12.68 -10.47
N ALA A 132 15.16 13.80 -10.06
CA ALA A 132 16.55 14.17 -10.36
C ALA A 132 17.58 13.76 -9.30
N VAL A 133 17.17 13.52 -8.04
CA VAL A 133 18.14 13.37 -6.92
C VAL A 133 18.17 11.99 -6.30
N ASN A 134 17.26 11.09 -6.68
CA ASN A 134 17.05 9.87 -5.93
C ASN A 134 16.95 8.60 -6.78
N LEU A 135 17.65 8.59 -7.93
CA LEU A 135 17.93 7.35 -8.65
C LEU A 135 18.76 6.43 -7.74
N PRO A 136 18.25 5.26 -7.29
CA PRO A 136 19.16 4.21 -6.88
C PRO A 136 20.05 3.85 -8.09
N PRO A 137 21.34 3.51 -7.88
CA PRO A 137 22.16 2.97 -8.97
C PRO A 137 21.47 1.74 -9.58
N ALA A 138 21.52 1.64 -10.91
CA ALA A 138 21.00 0.52 -11.71
C ALA A 138 21.44 -0.86 -11.15
N PRO A 139 20.70 -1.93 -11.49
CA PRO A 139 20.17 -2.91 -10.55
C PRO A 139 21.28 -3.68 -9.82
N ALA A 140 21.50 -3.37 -8.55
CA ALA A 140 22.22 -4.27 -7.66
C ALA A 140 21.28 -5.40 -7.23
N THR A 141 21.20 -6.45 -8.05
CA THR A 141 20.62 -7.78 -7.74
C THR A 141 19.11 -7.82 -7.43
N PRO A 142 18.39 -8.91 -7.75
CA PRO A 142 17.03 -9.11 -7.26
C PRO A 142 17.10 -9.06 -5.73
N VAL A 143 16.41 -8.11 -5.10
CA VAL A 143 16.33 -8.10 -3.65
C VAL A 143 15.73 -9.46 -3.27
N PRO A 144 16.45 -10.32 -2.52
CA PRO A 144 15.85 -11.55 -2.06
C PRO A 144 14.57 -11.16 -1.31
N SER A 145 13.48 -11.86 -1.59
CA SER A 145 12.31 -11.86 -0.70
C SER A 145 12.86 -11.92 0.72
N PRO A 146 12.58 -10.94 1.59
CA PRO A 146 13.09 -11.00 2.94
C PRO A 146 12.57 -12.29 3.55
N ALA A 147 13.48 -13.21 3.87
CA ALA A 147 13.18 -14.36 4.69
C ALA A 147 12.48 -13.85 5.98
N PRO A 148 11.50 -14.58 6.50
CA PRO A 148 10.59 -14.08 7.53
C PRO A 148 11.37 -13.70 8.79
N ALA A 149 11.23 -12.46 9.24
CA ALA A 149 11.62 -12.05 10.59
C ALA A 149 10.58 -12.60 11.59
N PRO A 150 10.98 -12.98 12.81
CA PRO A 150 10.15 -13.73 13.73
C PRO A 150 8.95 -12.89 14.18
N VAL A 151 7.78 -13.50 14.08
CA VAL A 151 6.50 -13.02 14.57
C VAL A 151 6.57 -12.84 16.10
N VAL A 152 6.44 -11.60 16.58
CA VAL A 152 6.06 -11.38 17.98
C VAL A 152 4.54 -11.46 18.02
N ALA A 153 4.06 -12.64 18.40
CA ALA A 153 2.66 -12.90 18.69
C ALA A 153 2.30 -12.29 20.06
N GLU A 154 1.19 -11.55 20.14
CA GLU A 154 0.52 -11.23 21.39
C GLU A 154 -0.97 -10.97 21.12
N PRO A 155 -1.87 -11.27 22.08
CA PRO A 155 -2.44 -12.59 22.21
C PRO A 155 -3.92 -12.64 21.78
N ALA A 156 -4.42 -13.87 21.61
CA ALA A 156 -5.78 -14.20 21.21
C ALA A 156 -6.85 -13.60 22.15
N PRO A 157 -8.06 -13.31 21.64
CA PRO A 157 -9.22 -13.06 22.51
C PRO A 157 -9.55 -14.31 23.34
N LEU A 158 -9.95 -14.09 24.59
CA LEU A 158 -10.37 -15.10 25.57
C LEU A 158 -11.46 -16.02 24.98
N PRO A 159 -11.48 -17.33 25.35
CA PRO A 159 -12.44 -18.28 24.83
C PRO A 159 -13.85 -18.07 25.40
N ASP A 160 -14.86 -18.21 24.54
CA ASP A 160 -16.25 -18.48 24.91
C ASP A 160 -16.35 -19.94 25.41
N ASP A 161 -16.69 -20.13 26.68
CA ASP A 161 -16.98 -21.44 27.29
C ASP A 161 -18.35 -21.96 26.82
N ASP A 162 -18.37 -22.89 25.87
CA ASP A 162 -19.48 -23.84 25.68
C ASP A 162 -18.89 -25.21 25.30
N ASP A 163 -18.77 -26.09 26.30
CA ASP A 163 -18.16 -27.42 26.23
C ASP A 163 -19.25 -28.50 26.07
N PRO A 164 -19.36 -29.17 24.90
CA PRO A 164 -20.15 -30.37 24.78
C PRO A 164 -19.28 -31.62 24.73
N ILE A 165 -19.55 -32.53 25.68
CA ILE A 165 -19.38 -34.00 25.64
C ILE A 165 -18.13 -34.54 26.35
N ALA A 166 -18.31 -34.93 27.62
CA ALA A 166 -17.67 -36.11 28.20
C ALA A 166 -18.74 -37.15 28.52
N ALA A 167 -18.73 -38.23 27.75
CA ALA A 167 -19.62 -39.36 27.85
C ALA A 167 -19.32 -40.26 29.07
N PHE A 168 -20.39 -40.77 29.67
CA PHE A 168 -20.56 -42.14 30.18
C PHE A 168 -19.30 -42.93 30.61
N ALA A 169 -19.16 -43.16 31.92
CA ALA A 169 -18.56 -44.38 32.45
C ALA A 169 -19.26 -44.81 33.76
N ASN A 170 -19.52 -46.10 33.82
CA ASN A 170 -20.42 -46.84 34.70
C ASN A 170 -19.67 -47.36 35.95
N ARG A 171 -20.12 -47.04 37.17
CA ARG A 171 -20.21 -48.00 38.30
C ARG A 171 -21.03 -47.43 39.46
#